data_AF-A0A3C1K5X2-F1
#
_entry.id   AF-A0A3C1K5X2-F1
#
_cell.length_a   1.000
_cell.length_b   1.000
_cell.length_c   1.000
_cell.angle_alpha   90.00
_cell.angle_beta   90.00
_cell.angle_gamma   90.00
#
_symmetry.space_group_name_H-M   'P 1'
#
loop_
_entity.id
_entity.type
_entity.pdbx_description
1 polymer ?
#
loop_
_entity_poly.entity_id
_entity_poly.type
_entity_poly.pdbx_seq_one_letter_code
_entity_poly.pdbx_strand_id
1 'polypeptide(L)'
;MKKCKKCGIVQNDERTICIECGNFLGKPLSKEESKHYNEEITDKVNDLTERADDFYITSWDKIMGGLCFGGIIYLAAFLPFFRNTYIPHLYNSYLKEYLFSIIFLTYCLLMTVFPKFILFLQRLRFIFFDFSEDPSPSAIYLIFTKIIRYLFFVVGYMYVILSVIEIIQYFYKCIKN
;
A
#
# COMPACT_ATOMS: atom_id res chain seq x y z
N MET A 1 4.13 -30.07 16.34
CA MET A 1 3.36 -30.52 15.14
C MET A 1 3.86 -31.88 14.64
N LYS A 2 2.98 -32.75 14.12
CA LYS A 2 3.32 -34.06 13.52
C LYS A 2 2.74 -34.18 12.11
N LYS A 3 3.52 -34.68 11.14
CA LYS A 3 3.06 -34.94 9.76
C LYS A 3 2.69 -36.42 9.58
N CYS A 4 1.52 -36.70 9.04
CA CYS A 4 1.11 -38.06 8.71
C CYS A 4 1.88 -38.56 7.47
N LYS A 5 2.52 -39.73 7.56
CA LYS A 5 3.27 -40.32 6.44
C LYS A 5 2.38 -40.86 5.31
N LYS A 6 1.11 -41.15 5.60
CA LYS A 6 0.17 -41.75 4.64
C LYS A 6 -0.57 -40.68 3.83
N CYS A 7 -1.11 -39.66 4.48
CA CYS A 7 -1.89 -38.61 3.81
C CYS A 7 -1.20 -37.23 3.77
N GLY A 8 -0.03 -37.07 4.38
CA GLY A 8 0.74 -35.82 4.35
C GLY A 8 0.22 -34.69 5.25
N ILE A 9 -0.93 -34.86 5.90
CA ILE A 9 -1.55 -33.82 6.73
C ILE A 9 -0.76 -33.62 8.03
N VAL A 10 -0.58 -32.34 8.40
CA VAL A 10 0.09 -31.93 9.64
C VAL A 10 -0.94 -31.62 10.72
N GLN A 11 -0.73 -32.17 11.90
CA GLN A 11 -1.65 -32.06 13.04
C GLN A 11 -0.89 -31.69 14.33
N ASN A 12 -1.66 -31.38 15.37
CA ASN A 12 -1.10 -31.10 16.69
C ASN A 12 -0.26 -32.29 17.19
N ASP A 13 0.85 -32.02 17.88
CA ASP A 13 1.76 -33.07 18.36
C ASP A 13 1.21 -33.89 19.53
N GLU A 14 0.21 -33.39 20.24
CA GLU A 14 -0.52 -34.15 21.26
C GLU A 14 -1.25 -35.37 20.68
N ARG A 15 -1.54 -35.37 19.37
CA ARG A 15 -2.25 -36.48 18.73
C ARG A 15 -1.31 -37.64 18.38
N THR A 16 -1.80 -38.84 18.59
CA THR A 16 -1.12 -40.10 18.21
C THR A 16 -1.68 -40.71 16.93
N ILE A 17 -2.91 -40.37 16.55
CA ILE A 17 -3.62 -40.90 15.38
C ILE A 17 -4.04 -39.74 14.48
N CYS A 18 -3.87 -39.91 13.17
CA CYS A 18 -4.29 -38.96 12.16
C CYS A 18 -5.83 -38.97 12.01
N ILE A 19 -6.46 -37.81 12.20
CA ILE A 19 -7.92 -37.64 12.09
C ILE A 19 -8.47 -38.11 10.73
N GLU A 20 -7.71 -37.88 9.65
CA GLU A 20 -8.21 -38.01 8.29
C GLU A 20 -8.11 -39.44 7.74
N CYS A 21 -7.05 -40.16 8.12
CA CYS A 21 -6.78 -41.49 7.55
C CYS A 21 -6.63 -42.59 8.60
N GLY A 22 -6.83 -42.27 9.89
CA GLY A 22 -6.77 -43.23 11.00
C GLY A 22 -5.38 -43.83 11.27
N ASN A 23 -4.34 -43.40 10.54
CA ASN A 23 -3.00 -43.94 10.69
C ASN A 23 -2.25 -43.31 11.89
N PHE A 24 -1.34 -44.07 12.50
CA PHE A 24 -0.47 -43.54 13.56
C PHE A 24 0.41 -42.39 13.03
N LEU A 25 0.41 -41.29 13.78
CA LEU A 25 1.27 -40.14 13.52
C LEU A 25 2.71 -40.46 13.94
N GLY A 26 3.67 -40.03 13.12
CA GLY A 26 5.08 -40.24 13.39
C GLY A 26 5.65 -39.34 14.49
N LYS A 27 6.97 -39.23 14.53
CA LYS A 27 7.66 -38.30 15.42
C LYS A 27 7.24 -36.85 15.12
N PRO A 28 7.28 -35.96 16.13
CA PRO A 28 7.12 -34.54 15.91
C PRO A 28 8.09 -34.05 14.83
N LEU A 29 7.63 -33.10 14.02
CA LEU A 29 8.49 -32.36 13.11
C LEU A 29 9.61 -31.70 13.91
N SER A 30 10.81 -31.64 13.32
CA SER A 30 11.89 -30.83 13.87
C SER A 30 11.48 -29.34 13.89
N LYS A 31 12.17 -28.53 14.71
CA LYS A 31 11.89 -27.08 14.78
C LYS A 31 12.02 -26.42 13.41
N GLU A 32 12.98 -26.83 12.61
CA GLU A 32 13.22 -26.32 11.26
C GLU A 32 12.11 -26.73 10.28
N GLU A 33 11.71 -28.00 10.27
CA GLU A 33 10.61 -28.48 9.41
C GLU A 33 9.27 -27.84 9.79
N SER A 34 9.02 -27.63 11.08
CA SER A 34 7.81 -26.95 11.55
C SER A 34 7.79 -25.49 11.12
N LYS A 35 8.95 -24.81 11.13
CA LYS A 35 9.05 -23.42 10.71
C LYS A 35 8.82 -23.29 9.20
N HIS A 36 9.49 -24.12 8.40
CA HIS A 36 9.31 -24.15 6.95
C HIS A 36 7.86 -24.46 6.55
N TYR A 37 7.21 -25.41 7.23
CA TYR A 37 5.82 -25.74 6.94
C TYR A 37 4.86 -24.59 7.24
N ASN A 38 5.11 -23.85 8.34
CA ASN A 38 4.31 -22.68 8.68
C ASN A 38 4.54 -21.51 7.71
N GLU A 39 5.77 -21.29 7.26
CA GLU A 39 6.09 -20.32 6.20
C GLU A 39 5.34 -20.67 4.91
N GLU A 40 5.40 -21.93 4.45
CA GLU A 40 4.72 -22.36 3.23
C GLU A 40 3.18 -22.23 3.31
N ILE A 41 2.58 -22.52 4.48
CA ILE A 41 1.15 -22.29 4.70
C ILE A 41 0.84 -20.80 4.65
N THR A 42 1.64 -19.98 5.32
CA THR A 42 1.42 -18.53 5.38
C THR A 42 1.47 -17.92 3.99
N ASP A 43 2.42 -18.34 3.16
CA ASP A 43 2.54 -17.88 1.79
C ASP A 43 1.35 -18.29 0.93
N LYS A 44 0.88 -19.54 1.03
CA LYS A 44 -0.33 -19.99 0.31
C LYS A 44 -1.58 -19.26 0.76
N VAL A 45 -1.74 -19.01 2.06
CA VAL A 45 -2.88 -18.26 2.59
C VAL A 45 -2.85 -16.82 2.11
N ASN A 46 -1.67 -16.20 2.09
CA ASN A 46 -1.50 -14.84 1.58
C ASN A 46 -1.84 -14.75 0.09
N ASP A 47 -1.35 -15.68 -0.73
CA ASP A 47 -1.63 -15.74 -2.17
C ASP A 47 -3.13 -15.97 -2.46
N LEU A 48 -3.78 -16.87 -1.70
CA LEU A 48 -5.23 -17.04 -1.79
C LEU A 48 -6.02 -15.79 -1.38
N THR A 49 -5.54 -15.07 -0.37
CA THR A 49 -6.16 -13.82 0.09
C THR A 49 -6.00 -12.71 -0.95
N GLU A 50 -4.81 -12.60 -1.55
CA GLU A 50 -4.53 -11.64 -2.63
C GLU A 50 -5.38 -11.91 -3.87
N ARG A 51 -5.63 -13.18 -4.19
CA ARG A 51 -6.50 -13.58 -5.31
C ARG A 51 -7.99 -13.40 -5.04
N ALA A 52 -8.41 -13.39 -3.78
CA ALA A 52 -9.82 -13.30 -3.39
C ALA A 52 -10.29 -11.87 -3.09
N ASP A 53 -9.40 -10.97 -2.65
CA ASP A 53 -9.74 -9.57 -2.37
C ASP A 53 -9.24 -8.65 -3.50
N ASP A 54 -10.16 -8.19 -4.35
CA ASP A 54 -9.91 -7.21 -5.42
C ASP A 54 -9.24 -5.91 -4.91
N PHE A 55 -9.33 -5.64 -3.61
CA PHE A 55 -8.76 -4.47 -2.94
C PHE A 55 -7.67 -4.83 -1.92
N TYR A 56 -7.03 -5.99 -2.09
CA TYR A 56 -5.89 -6.39 -1.26
C TYR A 56 -4.80 -5.30 -1.26
N ILE A 57 -4.43 -4.87 -0.06
CA ILE A 57 -3.38 -3.85 0.15
C ILE A 57 -2.04 -4.58 0.27
N THR A 58 -1.21 -4.45 -0.74
CA THR A 58 0.13 -5.07 -0.76
C THR A 58 1.08 -4.37 0.22
N SER A 59 2.19 -5.02 0.59
CA SER A 59 3.25 -4.38 1.38
C SER A 59 3.84 -3.14 0.67
N TRP A 60 3.91 -3.18 -0.66
CA TRP A 60 4.32 -2.03 -1.48
C TRP A 60 3.35 -0.85 -1.36
N ASP A 61 2.05 -1.12 -1.33
CA ASP A 61 1.04 -0.10 -1.10
C ASP A 61 1.22 0.57 0.26
N LYS A 62 1.53 -0.19 1.32
CA LYS A 62 1.82 0.37 2.64
C LYS A 62 3.04 1.31 2.62
N ILE A 63 4.12 0.91 1.96
CA ILE A 63 5.32 1.74 1.80
C ILE A 63 4.98 3.02 1.03
N MET A 64 4.27 2.89 -0.09
CA MET A 64 3.87 4.02 -0.93
C MET A 64 2.96 4.99 -0.16
N GLY A 65 2.02 4.48 0.64
CA GLY A 65 1.19 5.28 1.54
C GLY A 65 2.03 6.04 2.57
N GLY A 66 3.02 5.38 3.19
CA GLY A 66 3.95 6.03 4.11
C GLY A 66 4.77 7.14 3.44
N LEU A 67 5.24 6.90 2.21
CA LEU A 67 5.95 7.89 1.41
C LEU A 67 5.06 9.08 1.04
N CYS A 68 3.81 8.85 0.61
CA CYS A 68 2.86 9.93 0.33
C CYS A 68 2.61 10.78 1.58
N PHE A 69 2.37 10.12 2.73
CA PHE A 69 2.14 10.81 4.00
C PHE A 69 3.35 11.65 4.42
N GLY A 70 4.56 11.10 4.33
CA GLY A 70 5.81 11.82 4.61
C GLY A 70 6.00 13.02 3.68
N GLY A 71 5.74 12.87 2.38
CA GLY A 71 5.82 13.95 1.39
C GLY A 71 4.82 15.08 1.68
N ILE A 72 3.59 14.74 2.07
CA ILE A 72 2.57 15.73 2.45
C ILE A 72 3.00 16.50 3.69
N ILE A 73 3.47 15.82 4.75
CA ILE A 73 3.96 16.47 5.97
C ILE A 73 5.14 17.38 5.66
N TYR A 74 6.09 16.89 4.86
CA TYR A 74 7.23 17.68 4.43
C TYR A 74 6.78 18.97 3.72
N LEU A 75 5.91 18.89 2.70
CA LEU A 75 5.42 20.06 1.99
C LEU A 75 4.60 21.01 2.89
N ALA A 76 3.81 20.46 3.80
CA ALA A 76 3.00 21.24 4.74
C ALA A 76 3.85 22.01 5.76
N ALA A 77 4.95 21.41 6.24
CA ALA A 77 5.93 22.10 7.09
C ALA A 77 6.80 23.08 6.29
N PHE A 78 7.03 22.79 5.01
CA PHE A 78 7.88 23.56 4.12
C PHE A 78 7.27 24.90 3.68
N LEU A 79 5.98 24.91 3.33
CA LEU A 79 5.24 26.12 2.91
C LEU A 79 5.33 27.31 3.89
N PRO A 80 5.07 27.15 5.20
CA PRO A 80 5.17 28.26 6.15
C PRO A 80 6.62 28.70 6.39
N PHE A 81 7.61 27.81 6.24
CA PHE A 81 9.03 28.17 6.38
C PHE A 81 9.48 29.20 5.33
N PHE A 82 9.12 28.98 4.07
CA PHE A 82 9.41 29.92 2.96
C PHE A 82 8.59 31.21 3.05
N ARG A 83 7.35 31.13 3.53
CA ARG A 83 6.50 32.32 3.71
C ARG A 83 7.07 33.29 4.75
N ASN A 84 7.55 32.78 5.89
CA ASN A 84 7.94 33.62 7.04
C ASN A 84 9.41 34.06 7.03
N THR A 85 10.31 33.34 6.36
CA THR A 85 11.75 33.48 6.65
C THR A 85 12.65 33.68 5.43
N TYR A 86 12.35 33.11 4.25
CA TYR A 86 13.36 33.03 3.17
C TYR A 86 12.80 33.12 1.73
N ILE A 87 12.42 34.32 1.27
CA ILE A 87 12.13 34.70 -0.14
C ILE A 87 10.63 34.61 -0.57
N PRO A 88 9.85 35.68 -0.30
CA PRO A 88 8.44 35.79 -0.72
C PRO A 88 8.20 35.66 -2.24
N HIS A 89 9.21 36.02 -3.04
CA HIS A 89 9.16 35.91 -4.51
C HIS A 89 9.08 34.46 -4.99
N LEU A 90 9.84 33.55 -4.36
CA LEU A 90 9.82 32.12 -4.71
C LEU A 90 8.54 31.46 -4.22
N TYR A 91 8.03 31.88 -3.06
CA TYR A 91 6.77 31.37 -2.53
C TYR A 91 5.62 31.54 -3.55
N ASN A 92 5.41 32.75 -4.08
CA ASN A 92 4.30 32.98 -5.03
C ASN A 92 4.49 32.30 -6.39
N SER A 93 5.75 32.10 -6.82
CA SER A 93 6.03 31.50 -8.12
C SER A 93 5.84 29.97 -8.12
N TYR A 94 6.02 29.31 -6.97
CA TYR A 94 5.96 27.84 -6.87
C TYR A 94 4.80 27.31 -6.01
N LEU A 95 3.98 28.21 -5.43
CA LEU A 95 2.85 27.84 -4.58
C LEU A 95 1.88 26.89 -5.29
N LYS A 96 1.64 27.12 -6.60
CA LYS A 96 0.68 26.32 -7.37
C LYS A 96 1.18 24.89 -7.51
N GLU A 97 2.45 24.72 -7.84
CA GLU A 97 3.15 23.45 -8.01
C GLU A 97 3.14 22.65 -6.70
N TYR A 98 3.39 23.31 -5.56
CA TYR A 98 3.32 22.68 -4.25
C TYR A 98 1.90 22.25 -3.87
N LEU A 99 0.88 23.09 -4.14
CA LEU A 99 -0.51 22.72 -3.91
C LEU A 99 -0.94 21.55 -4.80
N PHE A 100 -0.53 21.54 -6.07
CA PHE A 100 -0.77 20.40 -6.97
C PHE A 100 -0.12 19.13 -6.43
N SER A 101 1.13 19.19 -5.97
CA SER A 101 1.80 18.04 -5.36
C SER A 101 1.04 17.49 -4.15
N ILE A 102 0.60 18.37 -3.24
CA ILE A 102 -0.20 17.96 -2.07
C ILE A 102 -1.49 17.28 -2.50
N ILE A 103 -2.20 17.81 -3.50
CA ILE A 103 -3.43 17.21 -4.02
C ILE A 103 -3.16 15.81 -4.59
N PHE A 104 -2.13 15.66 -5.44
CA PHE A 104 -1.79 14.37 -6.04
C PHE A 104 -1.35 13.33 -5.01
N LEU A 105 -0.50 13.72 -4.06
CA LEU A 105 -0.07 12.83 -2.98
C LEU A 105 -1.22 12.45 -2.05
N THR A 106 -2.14 13.39 -1.76
CA THR A 106 -3.32 13.13 -0.93
C THR A 106 -4.27 12.16 -1.63
N TYR A 107 -4.53 12.37 -2.92
CA TYR A 107 -5.35 11.45 -3.70
C TYR A 107 -4.70 10.06 -3.77
N CYS A 108 -3.40 10.00 -4.02
CA CYS A 108 -2.64 8.74 -4.01
C CYS A 108 -2.73 8.04 -2.65
N LEU A 109 -2.58 8.77 -1.54
CA LEU A 109 -2.70 8.25 -0.18
C LEU A 109 -4.09 7.66 0.06
N LEU A 110 -5.16 8.37 -0.32
CA LEU A 110 -6.54 7.89 -0.18
C LEU A 110 -6.77 6.59 -0.98
N MET A 111 -6.27 6.54 -2.22
CA MET A 111 -6.36 5.34 -3.08
C MET A 111 -5.61 4.14 -2.52
N THR A 112 -4.56 4.39 -1.75
CA THR A 112 -3.66 3.34 -1.25
C THR A 112 -4.12 2.81 0.11
N VAL A 113 -4.56 3.70 1.01
CA VAL A 113 -4.96 3.34 2.38
C VAL A 113 -6.44 2.95 2.45
N PHE A 114 -7.29 3.57 1.63
CA PHE A 114 -8.74 3.39 1.69
C PHE A 114 -9.34 3.00 0.33
N PRO A 115 -8.89 1.89 -0.30
CA PRO A 115 -9.43 1.45 -1.60
C PRO A 115 -10.94 1.18 -1.54
N LYS A 116 -11.43 0.61 -0.42
CA LYS A 116 -12.86 0.36 -0.19
C LYS A 116 -13.70 1.63 -0.07
N PHE A 117 -13.13 2.71 0.47
CA PHE A 117 -13.81 4.01 0.55
C PHE A 117 -14.03 4.63 -0.83
N ILE A 118 -13.07 4.46 -1.74
CA ILE A 118 -13.21 4.96 -3.11
C ILE A 118 -14.24 4.17 -3.88
N LEU A 119 -14.29 2.86 -3.69
CA LEU A 119 -15.38 2.05 -4.23
C LEU A 119 -16.73 2.50 -3.67
N PHE A 120 -16.82 2.78 -2.37
CA PHE A 120 -18.03 3.32 -1.76
C PHE A 120 -18.47 4.64 -2.40
N LEU A 121 -17.55 5.61 -2.56
CA LEU A 121 -17.86 6.89 -3.22
C LEU A 121 -18.33 6.69 -4.67
N GLN A 122 -17.80 5.69 -5.36
CA GLN A 122 -18.26 5.36 -6.71
C GLN A 122 -19.62 4.67 -6.71
N ARG A 123 -19.91 3.81 -5.73
CA ARG A 123 -21.23 3.23 -5.54
C ARG A 123 -22.29 4.31 -5.30
N LEU A 124 -21.95 5.42 -4.63
CA LEU A 124 -22.87 6.56 -4.49
C LEU A 124 -23.35 7.10 -5.84
N ARG A 125 -22.54 7.01 -6.90
CA ARG A 125 -22.94 7.44 -8.26
C ARG A 125 -24.05 6.56 -8.85
N PHE A 126 -24.11 5.30 -8.45
CA PHE A 126 -25.07 4.33 -8.97
C PHE A 126 -26.34 4.23 -8.13
N ILE A 127 -26.49 4.99 -7.04
CA ILE A 127 -27.70 5.02 -6.20
C ILE A 127 -28.97 5.37 -7.00
N PHE A 128 -28.83 6.13 -8.09
CA PHE A 128 -29.95 6.51 -8.94
C PHE A 128 -30.38 5.45 -9.97
N PHE A 129 -29.67 4.32 -10.05
CA PHE A 129 -29.92 3.25 -11.00
C PHE A 129 -30.24 1.95 -10.27
N ASP A 130 -31.42 1.38 -10.56
CA ASP A 130 -31.86 0.13 -9.96
C ASP A 130 -31.24 -1.04 -10.75
N PHE A 131 -30.20 -1.67 -10.19
CA PHE A 131 -29.54 -2.85 -10.77
C PHE A 131 -30.03 -4.11 -10.06
N SER A 132 -30.30 -5.17 -10.82
CA SER A 132 -30.74 -6.48 -10.27
C SER A 132 -29.63 -7.23 -9.53
N GLU A 133 -28.36 -6.89 -9.77
CA GLU A 133 -27.18 -7.46 -9.12
C GLU A 133 -26.25 -6.33 -8.66
N ASP A 134 -25.57 -6.54 -7.54
CA ASP A 134 -24.58 -5.58 -7.03
C ASP A 134 -23.44 -5.41 -8.06
N PRO A 135 -23.17 -4.18 -8.53
CA PRO A 135 -22.12 -3.96 -9.53
C PRO A 135 -20.75 -4.27 -8.93
N SER A 136 -20.15 -5.36 -9.39
CA SER A 136 -18.76 -5.72 -9.10
C SER A 136 -17.82 -4.90 -10.00
N PRO A 137 -16.64 -4.47 -9.49
CA PRO A 137 -15.67 -3.74 -10.28
C PRO A 137 -15.13 -4.64 -11.41
N SER A 138 -15.01 -4.10 -12.62
CA SER A 138 -14.40 -4.84 -13.73
C SER A 138 -12.88 -4.99 -13.55
N ALA A 139 -12.30 -6.07 -14.08
CA ALA A 139 -10.84 -6.26 -14.06
C ALA A 139 -10.08 -5.10 -14.72
N ILE A 140 -10.64 -4.54 -15.79
CA ILE A 140 -10.11 -3.35 -16.48
C ILE A 140 -10.06 -2.16 -15.53
N TYR A 141 -11.15 -1.93 -14.78
CA TYR A 141 -11.22 -0.85 -13.81
C TYR A 141 -10.11 -0.98 -12.75
N LEU A 142 -9.92 -2.17 -12.16
CA LEU A 142 -8.88 -2.41 -11.15
C LEU A 142 -7.46 -2.12 -11.69
N ILE A 143 -7.19 -2.46 -12.96
CA ILE A 143 -5.93 -2.16 -13.63
C ILE A 143 -5.75 -0.64 -13.78
N PHE A 144 -6.76 0.08 -14.26
CA PHE A 144 -6.70 1.53 -14.39
C PHE A 144 -6.52 2.24 -13.06
N THR A 145 -7.19 1.78 -11.99
CA THR A 145 -7.01 2.29 -10.63
C THR A 145 -5.56 2.18 -10.17
N LYS A 146 -4.90 1.05 -10.44
CA LYS A 146 -3.47 0.85 -10.15
C LYS A 146 -2.59 1.82 -10.95
N ILE A 147 -2.83 1.95 -12.26
CA ILE A 147 -2.06 2.85 -13.14
C ILE A 147 -2.18 4.32 -12.69
N ILE A 148 -3.41 4.79 -12.46
CA ILE A 148 -3.68 6.18 -12.02
C ILE A 148 -2.99 6.47 -10.69
N ARG A 149 -3.03 5.51 -9.76
CA ARG A 149 -2.37 5.63 -8.46
C ARG A 149 -0.86 5.82 -8.60
N TYR A 150 -0.20 5.02 -9.44
CA TYR A 150 1.25 5.17 -9.71
C TYR A 150 1.56 6.49 -10.41
N LEU A 151 0.73 6.90 -11.36
CA LEU A 151 0.92 8.17 -12.07
C LEU A 151 0.86 9.35 -11.10
N PHE A 152 -0.12 9.39 -10.20
CA PHE A 152 -0.22 10.43 -9.18
C PHE A 152 0.89 10.37 -8.14
N PHE A 153 1.38 9.17 -7.79
CA PHE A 153 2.56 9.03 -6.95
C PHE A 153 3.78 9.69 -7.60
N VAL A 154 4.07 9.36 -8.85
CA VAL A 154 5.23 9.89 -9.60
C VAL A 154 5.13 11.41 -9.76
N VAL A 155 3.98 11.90 -10.23
CA VAL A 155 3.76 13.34 -10.42
C VAL A 155 3.88 14.10 -9.10
N GLY A 156 3.27 13.59 -8.02
CA GLY A 156 3.36 14.19 -6.70
C GLY A 156 4.82 14.27 -6.21
N TYR A 157 5.56 13.17 -6.31
CA TYR A 157 6.94 13.10 -5.84
C TYR A 157 7.93 13.90 -6.70
N MET A 158 7.68 14.09 -8.00
CA MET A 158 8.54 14.96 -8.82
C MET A 158 8.62 16.38 -8.25
N TYR A 159 7.49 16.94 -7.81
CA TYR A 159 7.47 18.28 -7.20
C TYR A 159 8.14 18.31 -5.80
N VAL A 160 8.04 17.23 -5.03
CA VAL A 160 8.78 17.10 -3.76
C VAL A 160 10.29 17.12 -4.05
N ILE A 161 10.77 16.37 -5.03
CA ILE A 161 12.19 16.34 -5.40
C ILE A 161 12.66 17.70 -5.89
N LEU A 162 11.88 18.37 -6.74
CA LEU A 162 12.19 19.73 -7.21
C LEU A 162 12.35 20.70 -6.04
N SER A 163 11.46 20.64 -5.04
CA SER A 163 11.57 21.46 -3.84
C SER A 163 12.89 21.25 -3.09
N VAL A 164 13.35 20.00 -2.99
CA VAL A 164 14.61 19.66 -2.30
C VAL A 164 15.80 20.20 -3.07
N ILE A 165 15.79 20.09 -4.40
CA ILE A 165 16.86 20.61 -5.26
C ILE A 165 16.96 22.15 -5.10
N GLU A 166 15.83 22.84 -5.09
CA GLU A 166 15.80 24.30 -4.92
C GLU A 166 16.40 24.75 -3.58
N ILE A 167 16.10 24.01 -2.50
CA ILE A 167 16.70 24.24 -1.18
C ILE A 167 18.21 24.09 -1.23
N ILE A 168 18.70 22.98 -1.80
CA ILE A 168 20.13 22.69 -1.87
C ILE A 168 20.85 23.78 -2.69
N GLN A 169 20.28 24.18 -3.82
CA GLN A 169 20.82 25.25 -4.66
C GLN A 169 20.87 26.59 -3.90
N TYR A 170 19.85 26.87 -3.09
CA TYR A 170 19.82 28.07 -2.26
C TYR A 170 20.93 28.05 -1.20
N PHE A 171 21.04 26.97 -0.42
CA PHE A 171 22.11 26.83 0.58
C PHE A 171 23.49 26.94 -0.04
N TYR A 172 23.70 26.34 -1.21
CA TYR A 172 24.97 26.43 -1.93
C TYR A 172 25.32 27.87 -2.32
N LYS A 173 24.32 28.67 -2.76
CA LYS A 173 24.52 30.10 -3.05
C LYS A 173 24.85 30.90 -1.79
N CYS A 174 24.23 30.59 -0.65
CA CYS A 174 24.50 31.26 0.62
C CYS A 174 25.87 30.94 1.22
N ILE A 175 26.42 29.74 0.99
CA ILE A 175 27.75 29.37 1.47
C ILE A 175 28.86 30.02 0.62
N LYS A 176 28.57 30.28 -0.66
CA LYS A 176 29.57 30.80 -1.62
C LYS A 176 29.72 32.34 -1.58
N ASN A 177 28.72 33.05 -1.04
CA ASN A 177 28.75 34.50 -0.82
C ASN A 177 29.15 34.81 0.62
#